data_AF-A0A433DJ56-F1
#
_entry.id   AF-A0A433DJ56-F1
#
_cell.length_a   1.000
_cell.length_b   1.000
_cell.length_c   1.000
_cell.angle_alpha   90.00
_cell.angle_beta   90.00
_cell.angle_gamma   90.00
#
_symmetry.space_group_name_H-M   'P 1'
#
loop_
_entity.id
_entity.type
_entity.pdbx_description
1 polymer ?
#
loop_
_entity_poly.entity_id
_entity_poly.type
_entity_poly.pdbx_seq_one_letter_code
_entity_poly.pdbx_strand_id
1 'polypeptide(L)'
;MMLPNFQNSYQWPFISLDQLDSSFSLQEYLQALIRKDRENVGALVALPPGQDDEVWQYEHLRQLCLELNHFVVQLETECNRETCPEMKAEEWLYLCAAHQAPQSVCMICPAQRYTYHSNMAKLVSCQCCAIDYIVHTLDGASTLLNSNRFFPSRISIPEPSLKHYQSIARRLYRIFAHAWFHHREVFESYENESFLYARFLHLSRQYKLVSQQLIIIPDGKLSSTTSRKVSAVSPVMVASPITETAPVSLANDTRASE
;
A
#
# COMPACT_ATOMS: atom_id res chain seq x y z
N MET A 1 -28.99 -8.75 -39.69
CA MET A 1 -28.29 -9.16 -38.45
C MET A 1 -28.32 -7.99 -37.50
N MET A 2 -29.05 -8.08 -36.38
CA MET A 2 -28.90 -7.09 -35.31
C MET A 2 -27.53 -7.31 -34.67
N LEU A 3 -26.71 -6.26 -34.58
CA LEU A 3 -25.48 -6.29 -33.82
C LEU A 3 -25.82 -6.63 -32.36
N PRO A 4 -25.07 -7.53 -31.69
CA PRO A 4 -25.28 -7.77 -30.27
C PRO A 4 -25.12 -6.45 -29.51
N ASN A 5 -26.07 -6.16 -28.60
CA ASN A 5 -26.05 -4.99 -27.74
C ASN A 5 -24.66 -4.84 -27.08
N PHE A 6 -23.94 -3.75 -27.36
CA PHE A 6 -22.65 -3.42 -26.73
C PHE A 6 -22.74 -3.38 -25.19
N GLN A 7 -23.93 -3.17 -24.62
CA GLN A 7 -24.12 -3.26 -23.16
C GLN A 7 -23.91 -4.68 -22.60
N ASN A 8 -24.11 -5.73 -23.41
CA ASN A 8 -23.87 -7.10 -22.99
C ASN A 8 -22.40 -7.54 -23.17
N SER A 9 -21.57 -6.78 -23.91
CA SER A 9 -20.16 -7.17 -24.13
C SER A 9 -19.27 -7.02 -22.89
N TYR A 10 -19.76 -6.34 -21.84
CA TYR A 10 -19.07 -6.18 -20.56
C TYR A 10 -19.63 -7.07 -19.44
N GLN A 11 -20.63 -7.91 -19.72
CA GLN A 11 -21.18 -8.87 -18.75
C GLN A 11 -20.34 -10.16 -18.75
N TRP A 12 -19.09 -10.05 -18.31
CA TRP A 12 -18.25 -11.22 -18.15
C TRP A 12 -18.79 -12.12 -17.03
N PRO A 13 -18.97 -13.43 -17.26
CA PRO A 13 -19.49 -14.33 -16.23
C PRO A 13 -18.52 -14.40 -15.05
N PHE A 14 -19.05 -14.52 -13.83
CA PHE A 14 -18.22 -14.78 -12.66
C PHE A 14 -17.65 -16.20 -12.74
N ILE A 15 -16.32 -16.31 -12.63
CA ILE A 15 -15.59 -17.58 -12.67
C ILE A 15 -15.03 -17.82 -11.27
N SER A 16 -15.29 -18.99 -10.69
CA SER A 16 -14.75 -19.36 -9.38
C SER A 16 -13.26 -19.70 -9.49
N LEU A 17 -12.51 -19.54 -8.39
CA LEU A 17 -11.07 -19.78 -8.39
C LEU A 17 -10.69 -21.19 -8.87
N ASP A 18 -11.47 -22.22 -8.54
CA ASP A 18 -11.24 -23.62 -8.95
C ASP A 18 -11.27 -23.84 -10.48
N GLN A 19 -11.87 -22.91 -11.22
CA GLN A 19 -11.99 -22.98 -12.67
C GLN A 19 -10.87 -22.22 -13.40
N LEU A 20 -10.01 -21.53 -12.66
CA LEU A 20 -8.91 -20.72 -13.21
C LEU A 20 -7.61 -21.51 -13.16
N ASP A 21 -7.18 -22.02 -14.31
CA ASP A 21 -5.91 -22.73 -14.48
C ASP A 21 -4.88 -21.83 -15.17
N SER A 22 -4.43 -20.80 -14.46
CA SER A 22 -3.49 -19.79 -14.96
C SER A 22 -2.58 -19.30 -13.85
N SER A 23 -1.35 -18.92 -14.18
CA SER A 23 -0.43 -18.22 -13.26
C SER A 23 -0.96 -16.86 -12.78
N PHE A 24 -2.06 -16.38 -13.35
CA PHE A 24 -2.76 -15.15 -12.99
C PHE A 24 -4.12 -15.41 -12.33
N SER A 25 -4.42 -16.66 -11.92
CA SER A 25 -5.71 -17.05 -11.36
C SER A 25 -6.17 -16.15 -10.20
N LEU A 26 -5.28 -15.81 -9.27
CA LEU A 26 -5.61 -14.91 -8.16
C LEU A 26 -5.87 -13.46 -8.60
N GLN A 27 -5.13 -12.97 -9.59
CA GLN A 27 -5.36 -11.63 -10.15
C GLN A 27 -6.73 -11.58 -10.83
N GLU A 28 -7.04 -12.58 -11.65
CA GLU A 28 -8.31 -12.70 -12.38
C GLU A 28 -9.48 -12.85 -11.41
N TYR A 29 -9.32 -13.68 -10.38
CA TYR A 29 -10.30 -13.89 -9.33
C TYR A 29 -10.58 -12.61 -8.53
N LEU A 30 -9.53 -11.90 -8.09
CA LEU A 30 -9.70 -10.62 -7.38
C LEU A 30 -10.46 -9.61 -8.24
N GLN A 31 -10.11 -9.47 -9.52
CA GLN A 31 -10.82 -8.59 -10.43
C GLN A 31 -12.27 -9.03 -10.66
N ALA A 32 -12.54 -10.34 -10.73
CA ALA A 32 -13.90 -10.86 -10.82
C ALA A 32 -14.72 -10.54 -9.57
N LEU A 33 -14.13 -10.64 -8.38
CA LEU A 33 -14.79 -10.25 -7.13
C LEU A 33 -15.11 -8.75 -7.11
N ILE A 34 -14.14 -7.88 -7.47
CA ILE A 34 -14.36 -6.43 -7.54
C ILE A 34 -15.49 -6.07 -8.52
N ARG A 35 -15.55 -6.73 -9.68
CA ARG A 35 -16.62 -6.51 -10.66
C ARG A 35 -17.98 -7.01 -10.16
N LYS A 36 -18.00 -8.10 -9.38
CA LYS A 36 -19.23 -8.69 -8.85
C LYS A 36 -19.83 -7.84 -7.74
N ASP A 37 -19.02 -7.48 -6.75
CA ASP A 37 -19.46 -6.72 -5.58
C ASP A 37 -18.26 -5.99 -4.96
N ARG A 38 -18.18 -4.68 -5.25
CA ARG A 38 -17.14 -3.79 -4.73
C ARG A 38 -17.41 -3.32 -3.29
N GLU A 39 -18.67 -3.34 -2.85
CA GLU A 39 -19.09 -2.82 -1.55
C GLU A 39 -18.74 -3.79 -0.42
N ASN A 40 -18.76 -5.09 -0.72
CA ASN A 40 -18.42 -6.15 0.23
C ASN A 40 -16.92 -6.31 0.44
N VAL A 41 -16.30 -5.28 1.04
CA VAL A 41 -14.88 -5.21 1.35
C VAL A 41 -14.40 -6.42 2.16
N GLY A 42 -15.20 -6.92 3.09
CA GLY A 42 -14.83 -8.10 3.89
C GLY A 42 -14.62 -9.34 3.03
N ALA A 43 -15.50 -9.58 2.05
CA ALA A 43 -15.34 -10.69 1.11
C ALA A 43 -14.17 -10.47 0.14
N LEU A 44 -13.88 -9.22 -0.24
CA LEU A 44 -12.75 -8.90 -1.14
C LEU A 44 -11.39 -9.14 -0.50
N VAL A 45 -11.26 -8.93 0.80
CA VAL A 45 -9.98 -9.07 1.52
C VAL A 45 -9.81 -10.49 2.07
N ALA A 46 -10.90 -11.24 2.27
CA ALA A 46 -10.85 -12.62 2.71
C ALA A 46 -9.94 -13.48 1.83
N LEU A 47 -9.05 -14.24 2.47
CA LEU A 47 -8.12 -15.15 1.80
C LEU A 47 -8.91 -16.29 1.14
N PRO A 48 -8.73 -16.55 -0.17
CA PRO A 48 -9.36 -17.70 -0.81
C PRO A 48 -8.81 -19.01 -0.24
N PRO A 49 -9.62 -20.09 -0.18
CA PRO A 49 -9.21 -21.36 0.41
C PRO A 49 -7.98 -21.95 -0.31
N GLY A 50 -6.99 -22.41 0.46
CA GLY A 50 -5.80 -23.09 -0.07
C GLY A 50 -4.79 -22.18 -0.76
N GLN A 51 -4.86 -20.86 -0.53
CA GLN A 51 -3.94 -19.87 -1.08
C GLN A 51 -3.06 -19.27 0.01
N ASP A 52 -1.90 -18.74 -0.39
CA ASP A 52 -0.95 -18.12 0.53
C ASP A 52 -1.28 -16.65 0.78
N ASP A 53 -1.15 -16.21 2.04
CA ASP A 53 -1.41 -14.83 2.45
C ASP A 53 -0.49 -13.83 1.74
N GLU A 54 0.77 -14.20 1.50
CA GLU A 54 1.77 -13.35 0.85
C GLU A 54 1.40 -13.09 -0.61
N VAL A 55 0.97 -14.13 -1.32
CA VAL A 55 0.55 -14.03 -2.72
C VAL A 55 -0.73 -13.21 -2.83
N TRP A 56 -1.66 -13.38 -1.89
CA TRP A 56 -2.89 -12.60 -1.88
C TRP A 56 -2.65 -11.11 -1.61
N GLN A 57 -1.77 -10.80 -0.65
CA GLN A 57 -1.32 -9.42 -0.40
C GLN A 57 -0.63 -8.81 -1.62
N TYR A 58 0.22 -9.59 -2.31
CA TYR A 58 0.90 -9.16 -3.53
C TYR A 58 -0.09 -8.73 -4.62
N GLU A 59 -1.09 -9.55 -4.92
CA GLU A 59 -2.07 -9.22 -5.96
C GLU A 59 -2.98 -8.05 -5.55
N HIS A 60 -3.34 -7.94 -4.27
CA HIS A 60 -4.03 -6.74 -3.75
C HIS A 60 -3.20 -5.47 -3.94
N LEU A 61 -1.91 -5.47 -3.61
CA LEU A 61 -1.04 -4.30 -3.78
C LEU A 61 -0.91 -3.89 -5.26
N ARG A 62 -0.83 -4.86 -6.17
CA ARG A 62 -0.80 -4.59 -7.63
C ARG A 62 -2.13 -4.01 -8.11
N GLN A 63 -3.24 -4.59 -7.67
CA GLN A 63 -4.58 -4.16 -8.02
C GLN A 63 -4.88 -2.74 -7.48
N LEU A 64 -4.46 -2.44 -6.24
CA LEU A 64 -4.51 -1.10 -5.65
C LEU A 64 -3.71 -0.07 -6.45
N CYS A 65 -2.51 -0.39 -6.94
CA CYS A 65 -1.75 0.52 -7.79
C CYS A 65 -2.49 0.83 -9.10
N LEU A 66 -3.16 -0.17 -9.67
CA LEU A 66 -3.91 -0.05 -10.92
C LEU A 66 -5.16 0.83 -10.73
N GLU A 67 -5.94 0.61 -9.66
CA GLU A 67 -7.09 1.47 -9.34
C GLU A 67 -6.67 2.88 -8.92
N LEU A 68 -5.57 3.05 -8.19
CA LEU A 68 -5.04 4.36 -7.87
C LEU A 68 -4.62 5.14 -9.12
N ASN A 69 -4.09 4.49 -10.15
CA ASN A 69 -3.84 5.16 -11.43
C ASN A 69 -5.14 5.71 -12.05
N HIS A 70 -6.25 4.98 -11.96
CA HIS A 70 -7.55 5.49 -12.40
C HIS A 70 -8.02 6.67 -11.52
N PHE A 71 -7.80 6.60 -10.21
CA PHE A 71 -8.11 7.70 -9.30
C PHE A 71 -7.31 8.98 -9.64
N VAL A 72 -6.03 8.83 -9.99
CA VAL A 72 -5.16 9.96 -10.37
C VAL A 72 -5.71 10.71 -11.58
N VAL A 73 -6.29 10.02 -12.57
CA VAL A 73 -6.89 10.70 -13.73
C VAL A 73 -8.03 11.64 -13.33
N GLN A 74 -8.83 11.27 -12.32
CA GLN A 74 -9.87 12.16 -11.79
C GLN A 74 -9.25 13.28 -10.97
N LEU A 75 -8.25 12.96 -10.15
CA LEU A 75 -7.57 13.91 -9.26
C LEU A 75 -6.80 15.00 -10.03
N GLU A 76 -6.17 14.66 -11.17
CA GLU A 76 -5.37 15.59 -11.99
C GLU A 76 -6.19 16.80 -12.49
N THR A 77 -7.51 16.66 -12.60
CA THR A 77 -8.39 17.77 -13.00
C THR A 77 -8.38 18.94 -12.01
N GLU A 78 -8.06 18.69 -10.74
CA GLU A 78 -8.02 19.70 -9.67
C GLU A 78 -6.64 19.83 -9.01
N CYS A 79 -5.87 18.74 -8.97
CA CYS A 79 -4.56 18.68 -8.35
C CYS A 79 -3.46 18.97 -9.37
N ASN A 80 -2.86 20.15 -9.27
CA ASN A 80 -1.77 20.58 -10.13
C ASN A 80 -0.68 21.31 -9.31
N ARG A 81 0.36 21.81 -9.98
CA ARG A 81 1.48 22.49 -9.32
C ARG A 81 1.08 23.79 -8.62
N GLU A 82 0.03 24.46 -9.09
CA GLU A 82 -0.43 25.73 -8.54
C GLU A 82 -1.32 25.49 -7.32
N THR A 83 -2.24 24.52 -7.40
CA THR A 83 -3.13 24.17 -6.29
C THR A 83 -2.39 23.44 -5.16
N CYS A 84 -1.52 22.50 -5.52
CA CYS A 84 -0.80 21.64 -4.59
C CYS A 84 0.72 21.63 -4.89
N PRO A 85 1.44 22.75 -4.61
CA PRO A 85 2.87 22.89 -4.91
C PRO A 85 3.77 21.95 -4.10
N GLU A 86 3.26 21.40 -3.00
CA GLU A 86 3.95 20.48 -2.10
C GLU A 86 3.05 19.29 -1.79
N MET A 87 3.64 18.09 -1.66
CA MET A 87 2.91 16.90 -1.22
C MET A 87 2.73 16.91 0.29
N LYS A 88 1.57 17.36 0.78
CA LYS A 88 1.23 17.38 2.21
C LYS A 88 -0.15 16.80 2.48
N ALA A 89 -0.36 16.39 3.73
CA ALA A 89 -1.66 16.04 4.28
C ALA A 89 -1.73 16.54 5.71
N GLU A 90 -2.70 17.41 6.02
CA GLU A 90 -2.79 18.09 7.31
C GLU A 90 -1.48 18.84 7.62
N GLU A 91 -0.80 18.49 8.72
CA GLU A 91 0.50 19.07 9.13
C GLU A 91 1.71 18.30 8.57
N TRP A 92 1.49 17.16 7.91
CA TRP A 92 2.56 16.29 7.45
C TRP A 92 3.01 16.64 6.04
N LEU A 93 4.30 16.97 5.89
CA LEU A 93 4.96 17.12 4.59
C LEU A 93 5.62 15.79 4.17
N TYR A 94 5.31 15.31 2.97
CA TYR A 94 5.85 14.08 2.43
C TYR A 94 6.93 14.33 1.39
N LEU A 95 8.14 13.85 1.68
CA LEU A 95 9.28 13.96 0.77
C LEU A 95 9.36 12.77 -0.21
N CYS A 96 9.69 13.07 -1.46
CA CYS A 96 9.71 12.08 -2.54
C CYS A 96 10.96 11.20 -2.47
N ALA A 97 10.76 9.89 -2.42
CA ALA A 97 11.84 8.90 -2.37
C ALA A 97 12.68 8.85 -3.66
N ALA A 98 12.15 9.34 -4.78
CA ALA A 98 12.91 9.44 -6.03
C ALA A 98 14.09 10.42 -5.94
N HIS A 99 14.11 11.29 -4.92
CA HIS A 99 15.06 12.40 -4.79
C HIS A 99 15.97 12.28 -3.56
N GLN A 100 16.26 11.06 -3.10
CA GLN A 100 17.08 10.81 -1.90
C GLN A 100 18.54 11.28 -2.02
N ALA A 101 19.05 11.52 -3.25
CA ALA A 101 20.37 12.06 -3.48
C ALA A 101 20.27 13.41 -4.22
N PRO A 102 21.05 14.43 -3.82
CA PRO A 102 21.02 15.72 -4.51
C PRO A 102 21.54 15.71 -5.96
N GLN A 103 22.11 14.59 -6.42
CA GLN A 103 22.80 14.47 -7.70
C GLN A 103 21.99 13.77 -8.80
N SER A 104 20.80 13.23 -8.50
CA SER A 104 19.99 12.54 -9.51
C SER A 104 19.01 13.50 -10.19
N VAL A 105 19.29 13.81 -11.46
CA VAL A 105 18.34 14.44 -12.39
C VAL A 105 17.15 13.48 -12.54
N CYS A 106 15.96 13.90 -12.12
CA CYS A 106 14.76 13.10 -12.29
C CYS A 106 14.14 13.48 -13.63
N MET A 107 14.36 12.61 -14.63
CA MET A 107 13.86 12.80 -16.01
C MET A 107 12.33 12.77 -16.10
N ILE A 108 11.65 12.34 -15.04
CA ILE A 108 10.18 12.24 -14.97
C ILE A 108 9.57 13.54 -14.45
N CYS A 109 10.30 14.35 -13.66
CA CYS A 109 9.80 15.64 -13.17
C CYS A 109 9.94 16.73 -14.25
N PRO A 110 8.83 17.31 -14.78
CA PRO A 110 8.92 18.45 -15.71
C PRO A 110 9.50 19.72 -15.05
N ALA A 111 9.58 19.75 -13.72
CA ALA A 111 10.22 20.82 -12.95
C ALA A 111 11.73 20.94 -13.19
N GLN A 112 12.37 19.98 -13.86
CA GLN A 112 13.78 20.10 -14.28
C GLN A 112 13.90 20.66 -15.70
N ARG A 113 13.25 21.81 -15.96
CA ARG A 113 13.60 22.63 -17.12
C ARG A 113 14.83 23.45 -16.74
N TYR A 114 15.99 23.03 -17.24
CA TYR A 114 17.29 23.72 -17.20
C TYR A 114 17.21 25.22 -16.88
N THR A 115 17.50 25.64 -15.64
CA THR A 115 17.90 27.03 -15.38
C THR A 115 19.40 27.13 -15.58
N TYR A 116 19.84 27.43 -16.80
CA TYR A 116 21.18 28.00 -17.01
C TYR A 116 21.14 29.46 -16.54
N HIS A 117 21.33 29.67 -15.24
CA HIS A 117 21.75 30.97 -14.74
C HIS A 117 23.22 30.88 -14.36
N SER A 118 23.99 31.75 -14.99
CA SER A 118 25.42 32.01 -14.82
C SER A 118 26.02 31.52 -13.49
N ASN A 119 26.93 30.55 -13.61
CA ASN A 119 28.09 30.37 -12.73
C ASN A 119 27.88 30.10 -11.23
N MET A 120 26.85 29.36 -10.81
CA MET A 120 26.93 28.51 -9.60
C MET A 120 25.98 27.30 -9.71
N ALA A 121 26.51 26.08 -9.62
CA ALA A 121 25.73 24.86 -9.51
C ALA A 121 25.04 24.82 -8.13
N LYS A 122 23.91 25.51 -7.98
CA LYS A 122 23.08 25.40 -6.79
C LYS A 122 22.21 24.16 -6.96
N LEU A 123 22.50 23.19 -6.10
CA LEU A 123 21.78 21.94 -5.89
C LEU A 123 20.35 22.27 -5.43
N VAL A 124 19.44 22.53 -6.36
CA VAL A 124 18.03 22.78 -6.01
C VAL A 124 17.41 21.43 -5.65
N SER A 125 17.05 21.27 -4.38
CA SER A 125 16.16 20.21 -3.93
C SER A 125 14.84 20.35 -4.66
N CYS A 126 14.66 19.59 -5.74
CA CYS A 126 13.42 19.53 -6.48
C CYS A 126 12.37 18.84 -5.59
N GLN A 127 11.62 19.62 -4.83
CA GLN A 127 10.45 19.12 -4.12
C GLN A 127 9.37 18.86 -5.17
N CYS A 128 8.85 17.63 -5.21
CA CYS A 128 7.71 17.31 -6.06
C CYS A 128 6.50 18.11 -5.59
N CYS A 129 5.75 18.69 -6.54
CA CYS A 129 4.36 19.01 -6.26
C CYS A 129 3.57 17.74 -6.00
N ALA A 130 2.36 17.85 -5.46
CA ALA A 130 1.59 16.68 -5.03
C ALA A 130 1.32 15.71 -6.19
N ILE A 131 0.92 16.21 -7.36
CA ILE A 131 0.63 15.34 -8.52
C ILE A 131 1.89 14.59 -9.01
N ASP A 132 3.04 15.27 -9.13
CA ASP A 132 4.31 14.65 -9.49
C ASP A 132 4.72 13.58 -8.46
N TYR A 133 4.51 13.87 -7.17
CA TYR A 133 4.80 12.92 -6.09
C TYR A 133 3.98 11.65 -6.23
N ILE A 134 2.67 11.80 -6.51
CA ILE A 134 1.72 10.71 -6.62
C ILE A 134 2.13 9.81 -7.80
N VAL A 135 2.39 10.40 -8.97
CA VAL A 135 2.85 9.68 -10.17
C VAL A 135 4.14 8.92 -9.88
N HIS A 136 5.17 9.58 -9.34
CA HIS A 136 6.43 8.92 -8.97
C HIS A 136 6.24 7.79 -7.94
N THR A 137 5.25 7.93 -7.07
CA THR A 137 4.93 6.90 -6.09
C THR A 137 4.31 5.67 -6.73
N LEU A 138 3.35 5.85 -7.63
CA LEU A 138 2.69 4.76 -8.35
C LEU A 138 3.63 4.06 -9.33
N ASP A 139 4.45 4.82 -10.07
CA ASP A 139 5.47 4.27 -10.96
C ASP A 139 6.52 3.47 -10.19
N GLY A 140 7.00 4.01 -9.07
CA GLY A 140 7.96 3.34 -8.21
C GLY A 140 7.41 2.06 -7.59
N ALA A 141 6.15 2.08 -7.14
CA ALA A 141 5.48 0.89 -6.59
C ALA A 141 5.25 -0.18 -7.68
N SER A 142 4.74 0.22 -8.85
CA SER A 142 4.49 -0.67 -9.98
C SER A 142 5.79 -1.29 -10.52
N THR A 143 6.86 -0.49 -10.63
CA THR A 143 8.19 -0.97 -11.05
C THR A 143 8.74 -1.98 -10.05
N LEU A 144 8.60 -1.72 -8.75
CA LEU A 144 9.08 -2.62 -7.70
C LEU A 144 8.30 -3.94 -7.71
N LEU A 145 6.97 -3.89 -7.77
CA LEU A 145 6.11 -5.08 -7.78
C LEU A 145 6.29 -5.93 -9.03
N ASN A 146 6.56 -5.33 -10.19
CA ASN A 146 6.82 -6.07 -11.44
C ASN A 146 8.30 -6.44 -11.65
N SER A 147 9.18 -6.18 -10.68
CA SER A 147 10.60 -6.48 -10.81
C SER A 147 10.89 -7.95 -10.53
N ASN A 148 11.36 -8.69 -11.55
CA ASN A 148 11.81 -10.09 -11.40
C ASN A 148 12.96 -10.28 -10.39
N ARG A 149 13.65 -9.20 -10.00
CA ARG A 149 14.69 -9.25 -8.96
C ARG A 149 14.10 -9.47 -7.57
N PHE A 150 12.96 -8.86 -7.28
CA PHE A 150 12.32 -8.90 -5.97
C PHE A 150 11.11 -9.85 -5.97
N PHE A 151 10.37 -9.91 -7.08
CA PHE A 151 9.20 -10.76 -7.27
C PHE A 151 9.41 -11.64 -8.51
N PRO A 152 10.26 -12.68 -8.43
CA PRO A 152 10.57 -13.55 -9.56
C PRO A 152 9.39 -14.45 -9.99
N SER A 153 8.42 -14.66 -9.10
CA SER A 153 7.24 -15.48 -9.31
C SER A 153 6.01 -14.79 -8.76
N ARG A 154 4.85 -15.09 -9.36
CA ARG A 154 3.53 -14.63 -8.91
C ARG A 154 2.75 -15.66 -8.11
N ILE A 155 3.24 -16.89 -8.07
CA ILE A 155 2.61 -17.99 -7.33
C ILE A 155 3.34 -18.32 -6.03
N SER A 156 4.52 -17.72 -5.80
CA SER A 156 5.29 -17.90 -4.58
C SER A 156 6.15 -16.66 -4.35
N ILE A 157 6.01 -16.05 -3.16
CA ILE A 157 6.70 -14.81 -2.82
C ILE A 157 7.90 -15.13 -1.91
N PRO A 158 9.12 -14.69 -2.25
CA PRO A 158 10.27 -14.81 -1.37
C PRO A 158 10.10 -13.99 -0.08
N GLU A 159 10.42 -14.58 1.07
CA GLU A 159 10.36 -13.91 2.39
C GLU A 159 11.08 -12.55 2.43
N PRO A 160 12.29 -12.37 1.84
CA PRO A 160 12.97 -11.07 1.83
C PRO A 160 12.20 -9.96 1.13
N SER A 161 11.23 -10.30 0.28
CA SER A 161 10.44 -9.35 -0.50
C SER A 161 9.23 -8.81 0.28
N LEU A 162 8.79 -9.51 1.32
CA LEU A 162 7.65 -9.10 2.16
C LEU A 162 7.88 -7.77 2.86
N LYS A 163 9.14 -7.42 3.16
CA LYS A 163 9.52 -6.12 3.72
C LYS A 163 9.09 -4.93 2.84
N HIS A 164 8.90 -5.16 1.54
CA HIS A 164 8.47 -4.11 0.61
C HIS A 164 6.99 -3.78 0.74
N TYR A 165 6.14 -4.69 1.24
CA TYR A 165 4.69 -4.48 1.32
C TYR A 165 4.32 -3.29 2.20
N GLN A 166 4.86 -3.24 3.42
CA GLN A 166 4.62 -2.11 4.33
C GLN A 166 5.17 -0.78 3.78
N SER A 167 6.28 -0.83 3.04
CA SER A 167 6.85 0.36 2.40
C SER A 167 5.93 0.90 1.31
N ILE A 168 5.43 0.01 0.44
CA ILE A 168 4.48 0.36 -0.62
C ILE A 168 3.17 0.87 -0.01
N ALA A 169 2.56 0.11 0.90
CA ALA A 169 1.28 0.46 1.50
C ALA A 169 1.32 1.84 2.19
N ARG A 170 2.37 2.13 2.98
CA ARG A 170 2.53 3.46 3.61
C ARG A 170 2.65 4.59 2.59
N ARG A 171 3.26 4.34 1.42
CA ARG A 171 3.38 5.35 0.36
C ARG A 171 2.06 5.55 -0.37
N LEU A 172 1.33 4.47 -0.68
CA LEU A 172 -0.01 4.54 -1.26
C LEU A 172 -0.98 5.27 -0.33
N TYR A 173 -0.88 5.04 0.99
CA TYR A 173 -1.67 5.75 2.00
C TYR A 173 -1.57 7.28 1.90
N ARG A 174 -0.38 7.80 1.60
CA ARG A 174 -0.16 9.26 1.47
C ARG A 174 -0.97 9.88 0.34
N ILE A 175 -1.26 9.12 -0.71
CA ILE A 175 -2.10 9.54 -1.82
C ILE A 175 -3.53 9.74 -1.32
N PHE A 176 -4.08 8.76 -0.59
CA PHE A 176 -5.40 8.89 0.03
C PHE A 176 -5.45 10.05 1.04
N ALA A 177 -4.43 10.20 1.88
CA ALA A 177 -4.35 11.28 2.86
C ALA A 177 -4.34 12.65 2.18
N HIS A 178 -3.51 12.84 1.16
CA HIS A 178 -3.48 14.09 0.40
C HIS A 178 -4.84 14.41 -0.23
N ALA A 179 -5.45 13.44 -0.92
CA ALA A 179 -6.74 13.63 -1.54
C ALA A 179 -7.85 13.94 -0.51
N TRP A 180 -7.86 13.27 0.65
CA TRP A 180 -8.83 13.53 1.72
C TRP A 180 -8.75 14.96 2.28
N PHE A 181 -7.54 15.52 2.46
CA PHE A 181 -7.38 16.86 3.05
C PHE A 181 -7.46 18.01 2.04
N HIS A 182 -7.08 17.78 0.79
CA HIS A 182 -7.00 18.83 -0.23
C HIS A 182 -8.05 18.74 -1.34
N HIS A 183 -8.55 17.53 -1.64
CA HIS A 183 -9.47 17.25 -2.75
C HIS A 183 -10.63 16.36 -2.29
N ARG A 184 -11.34 16.82 -1.25
CA ARG A 184 -12.34 16.00 -0.54
C ARG A 184 -13.46 15.49 -1.44
N GLU A 185 -13.98 16.37 -2.30
CA GLU A 185 -15.11 16.03 -3.17
C GLU A 185 -14.74 14.91 -4.16
N VAL A 186 -13.57 15.01 -4.79
CA VAL A 186 -13.04 13.97 -5.69
C VAL A 186 -12.81 12.66 -4.93
N PHE A 187 -12.22 12.74 -3.72
CA PHE A 187 -12.01 11.55 -2.89
C PHE A 187 -13.34 10.86 -2.54
N GLU A 188 -14.32 11.59 -2.02
CA GLU A 188 -15.60 11.01 -1.60
C GLU A 188 -16.39 10.48 -2.79
N SER A 189 -16.40 11.19 -3.93
CA SER A 189 -17.05 10.72 -5.15
C SER A 189 -16.46 9.40 -5.63
N TYR A 190 -15.12 9.33 -5.71
CA TYR A 190 -14.44 8.12 -6.15
C TYR A 190 -14.61 6.97 -5.14
N GLU A 191 -14.59 7.26 -3.83
CA GLU A 191 -14.75 6.24 -2.80
C GLU A 191 -16.16 5.66 -2.75
N ASN A 192 -17.19 6.49 -2.92
CA ASN A 192 -18.58 6.04 -3.00
C ASN A 192 -18.81 5.13 -4.22
N GLU A 193 -18.02 5.29 -5.28
CA GLU A 193 -18.10 4.44 -6.47
C GLU A 193 -17.20 3.21 -6.39
N SER A 194 -16.02 3.27 -5.79
CA SER A 194 -15.00 2.20 -5.89
C SER A 194 -14.76 1.41 -4.61
N PHE A 195 -15.04 2.00 -3.44
CA PHE A 195 -14.68 1.47 -2.11
C PHE A 195 -13.17 1.14 -1.97
N LEU A 196 -12.33 1.85 -2.73
CA LEU A 196 -10.90 1.58 -2.83
C LEU A 196 -10.18 1.82 -1.50
N TYR A 197 -10.44 2.95 -0.85
CA TYR A 197 -9.84 3.29 0.44
C TYR A 197 -10.35 2.38 1.56
N ALA A 198 -11.66 2.08 1.58
CA ALA A 198 -12.24 1.12 2.52
C ALA A 198 -11.58 -0.25 2.40
N ARG A 199 -11.36 -0.74 1.18
CA ARG A 199 -10.62 -1.98 0.91
C ARG A 199 -9.17 -1.92 1.36
N PHE A 200 -8.47 -0.85 1.02
CA PHE A 200 -7.09 -0.60 1.47
C PHE A 200 -6.96 -0.61 3.00
N LEU A 201 -7.89 0.03 3.70
CA LEU A 201 -7.89 0.14 5.15
C LEU A 201 -8.17 -1.22 5.80
N HIS A 202 -9.13 -1.98 5.28
CA HIS A 202 -9.43 -3.32 5.77
C HIS A 202 -8.24 -4.27 5.58
N LEU A 203 -7.63 -4.26 4.38
CA LEU A 203 -6.40 -5.00 4.07
C LEU A 203 -5.26 -4.61 5.01
N SER A 204 -5.07 -3.30 5.25
CA SER A 204 -4.02 -2.80 6.13
C SER A 204 -4.21 -3.21 7.59
N ARG A 205 -5.45 -3.36 8.06
CA ARG A 205 -5.77 -3.84 9.41
C ARG A 205 -5.52 -5.33 9.54
N GLN A 206 -5.94 -6.13 8.56
CA GLN A 206 -5.78 -7.58 8.57
C GLN A 206 -4.29 -7.97 8.54
N TYR A 207 -3.50 -7.34 7.66
CA TYR A 207 -2.10 -7.69 7.44
C TYR A 207 -1.09 -6.73 8.08
N LYS A 208 -1.56 -5.76 8.88
CA LYS A 208 -0.74 -4.75 9.57
C LYS A 208 0.21 -4.00 8.63
N LEU A 209 -0.27 -3.67 7.42
CA LEU A 209 0.54 -3.03 6.37
C LEU A 209 0.91 -1.58 6.72
N VAL A 210 0.03 -0.89 7.44
CA VAL A 210 0.21 0.48 7.90
C VAL A 210 -0.11 0.54 9.40
N SER A 211 0.78 1.15 10.18
CA SER A 211 0.53 1.37 11.61
C SER A 211 -0.68 2.27 11.79
N GLN A 212 -1.59 1.90 12.69
CA GLN A 212 -2.82 2.66 12.97
C GLN A 212 -2.54 4.10 13.41
N GLN A 213 -1.39 4.35 14.03
CA GLN A 213 -0.96 5.68 14.45
C GLN A 213 -0.64 6.62 13.27
N LEU A 214 -0.34 6.07 12.09
CA LEU A 214 -0.07 6.85 10.88
C LEU A 214 -1.34 7.16 10.09
N ILE A 215 -2.47 6.56 10.47
CA ILE A 215 -3.76 6.73 9.79
C ILE A 215 -4.45 7.94 10.40
N ILE A 216 -4.45 9.04 9.67
CA ILE A 216 -5.04 10.34 10.06
C ILE A 216 -6.45 10.55 9.49
N ILE A 217 -6.86 9.76 8.49
CA ILE A 217 -8.21 9.83 7.91
C ILE A 217 -9.17 9.11 8.87
N PRO A 218 -10.25 9.78 9.34
CA PRO A 218 -11.25 9.14 10.20
C PRO A 218 -11.98 7.98 9.51
N ASP A 219 -12.34 6.95 10.28
CA ASP A 219 -13.03 5.72 9.81
C ASP A 219 -14.51 5.91 9.38
N GLY A 220 -14.89 7.11 8.94
CA GLY A 220 -16.26 7.46 8.59
C GLY A 220 -16.91 6.42 7.68
N LYS A 221 -17.95 5.74 8.21
CA LYS A 221 -18.79 4.68 7.60
C LYS A 221 -18.26 3.22 7.57
N LEU A 222 -17.19 2.86 8.28
CA LEU A 222 -16.72 1.45 8.35
C LEU A 222 -17.17 0.65 9.60
N SER A 223 -18.03 1.20 10.47
CA SER A 223 -18.31 0.60 11.79
C SER A 223 -19.51 -0.34 11.89
N SER A 224 -20.27 -0.61 10.83
CA SER A 224 -21.58 -1.29 10.96
C SER A 224 -21.70 -2.71 10.41
N THR A 225 -20.61 -3.48 10.24
CA THR A 225 -20.77 -4.90 9.88
C THR A 225 -19.79 -5.81 10.61
N THR A 226 -20.36 -6.58 11.55
CA THR A 226 -19.89 -7.85 12.14
C THR A 226 -18.72 -7.84 13.14
N SER A 227 -19.01 -7.39 14.37
CA SER A 227 -18.52 -8.06 15.57
C SER A 227 -19.53 -9.15 15.96
N ARG A 228 -19.29 -10.40 15.55
CA ARG A 228 -19.91 -11.57 16.19
C ARG A 228 -18.83 -12.28 16.98
N LYS A 229 -18.99 -12.22 18.30
CA LYS A 229 -18.10 -12.73 19.35
C LYS A 229 -17.61 -14.15 19.08
N VAL A 230 -16.32 -14.38 19.25
CA VAL A 230 -15.80 -15.62 19.85
C VAL A 230 -14.94 -15.21 21.04
N SER A 231 -15.33 -15.72 22.21
CA SER A 231 -14.80 -15.38 23.52
C SER A 231 -13.46 -16.07 23.85
N ALA A 232 -12.72 -15.40 24.75
CA ALA A 232 -11.79 -15.94 25.76
C ALA A 232 -10.39 -16.37 25.23
N VAL A 233 -9.25 -16.12 25.88
CA VAL A 233 -8.90 -15.83 27.30
C VAL A 233 -7.63 -14.94 27.30
N SER A 234 -7.52 -13.99 28.23
CA SER A 234 -6.33 -13.13 28.41
C SER A 234 -5.25 -13.78 29.28
N PRO A 235 -3.98 -13.40 29.13
CA PRO A 235 -3.09 -13.29 30.29
C PRO A 235 -2.44 -11.91 30.43
N VAL A 236 -2.27 -11.58 31.70
CA VAL A 236 -1.79 -10.33 32.31
C VAL A 236 -0.28 -10.15 32.11
N MET A 237 0.15 -8.90 31.87
CA MET A 237 1.55 -8.50 31.83
C MET A 237 2.02 -8.05 33.23
N VAL A 238 3.17 -8.56 33.69
CA VAL A 238 3.90 -8.00 34.85
C VAL A 238 5.31 -7.64 34.39
N ALA A 239 5.66 -6.37 34.60
CA ALA A 239 6.98 -5.81 34.31
C ALA A 239 7.96 -6.12 35.45
N SER A 240 9.23 -6.37 35.09
CA SER A 240 10.34 -6.49 36.04
C SER A 240 11.29 -5.30 35.90
N PRO A 241 11.78 -4.71 37.01
CA PRO A 241 12.92 -3.81 37.00
C PRO A 241 14.25 -4.52 37.35
N ILE A 242 15.33 -3.89 36.92
CA ILE A 242 16.75 -4.28 37.03
C ILE A 242 17.32 -3.79 38.36
N THR A 243 18.15 -4.57 39.08
CA THR A 243 19.43 -4.10 39.68
C THR A 243 20.31 -5.22 40.24
N GLU A 244 21.61 -4.93 40.22
CA GLU A 244 22.81 -5.75 40.41
C GLU A 244 23.00 -6.36 41.81
N THR A 245 23.82 -7.42 41.92
CA THR A 245 25.11 -7.43 42.66
C THR A 245 25.72 -8.84 42.69
N ALA A 246 27.03 -8.91 42.42
CA ALA A 246 27.91 -10.07 42.61
C ALA A 246 28.68 -9.92 43.94
N PRO A 247 29.73 -10.71 44.23
CA PRO A 247 29.88 -12.18 44.30
C PRO A 247 30.48 -12.61 45.67
N VAL A 248 30.46 -13.90 46.05
CA VAL A 248 31.52 -14.50 46.90
C VAL A 248 31.69 -16.01 46.60
N SER A 249 32.96 -16.38 46.54
CA SER A 249 33.67 -17.64 46.32
C SER A 249 33.52 -18.75 47.38
N LEU A 250 33.89 -19.98 47.00
CA LEU A 250 34.93 -20.89 47.59
C LEU A 250 34.53 -22.36 47.30
N ALA A 251 35.31 -23.07 46.47
CA ALA A 251 36.29 -24.11 46.85
C ALA A 251 35.62 -25.46 47.20
N ASN A 252 36.06 -26.64 46.77
CA ASN A 252 37.41 -27.09 46.41
C ASN A 252 37.36 -28.49 45.77
N ASP A 253 38.47 -28.86 45.10
CA ASP A 253 39.13 -30.18 45.07
C ASP A 253 38.39 -31.40 44.45
N THR A 254 38.97 -32.34 43.71
CA THR A 254 40.36 -32.70 43.35
C THR A 254 40.33 -33.76 42.22
N ARG A 255 41.39 -33.80 41.37
CA ARG A 255 42.17 -34.97 40.86
C ARG A 255 41.42 -36.25 40.36
N ALA A 256 41.81 -36.97 39.30
CA ALA A 256 43.13 -37.24 38.73
C ALA A 256 43.00 -38.00 37.38
N SER A 257 44.04 -37.87 36.54
CA SER A 257 44.71 -38.91 35.72
C SER A 257 43.91 -39.95 34.92
N GLU A 258 44.00 -39.87 33.59
CA GLU A 258 44.78 -40.77 32.70
C GLU A 258 44.90 -40.16 31.29
#